data_AF-A0A6P1QTL0-F1
#
_entry.id   AF-A0A6P1QTL0-F1
#
_cell.length_a   1.000
_cell.length_b   1.000
_cell.length_c   1.000
_cell.angle_alpha   90.00
_cell.angle_beta   90.00
_cell.angle_gamma   90.00
#
_symmetry.space_group_name_H-M   'P 1'
#
loop_
_entity.id
_entity.type
_entity.pdbx_description
1 polymer ?
#
loop_
_entity_poly.entity_id
_entity_poly.type
_entity_poly.pdbx_seq_one_letter_code
_entity_poly.pdbx_strand_id
1 'polypeptide(L)'
;MNKINFNQTGGFPLSTNILEAMQTAYSVFNHLGSLAGNFAIISGCEVTGNSVSNGAVSINSEILEFRGGNIGTNVIIREESESRVFEDGATKQVIFRRYATFGTSTPDKTFAWADFKRINNLIQLQENKTEKAATEQLLRRIEALESKKSPVPVGLIALWGKPASEPLPEGWKPYEPLSERFPLGFDEPFWNSIKDATNDAYDNLMPEEKKIGATGGEATHTLTIEEMPSHKHFYQRGKDYGSASGNATYHPDLGFDRMETESAGGNQPHNNMPPYRIIRYIQFVGFN
;
A
#
# COMPACT_ATOMS: atom_id res chain seq x y z
N MET A 1 21.41 31.03 -43.89
CA MET A 1 20.69 30.83 -45.17
C MET A 1 21.44 31.57 -46.26
N ASN A 2 21.68 30.93 -47.40
CA ASN A 2 22.43 31.56 -48.49
C ASN A 2 21.57 32.65 -49.14
N LYS A 3 22.14 33.85 -49.34
CA LYS A 3 21.48 34.94 -50.04
C LYS A 3 22.09 35.06 -51.43
N ILE A 4 21.27 34.84 -52.46
CA ILE A 4 21.67 35.05 -53.86
C ILE A 4 21.10 36.40 -54.30
N ASN A 5 21.96 37.32 -54.71
CA ASN A 5 21.54 38.64 -55.19
C ASN A 5 21.37 38.64 -56.71
N PHE A 6 20.15 38.37 -57.17
CA PHE A 6 19.81 38.30 -58.60
C PHE A 6 19.69 39.68 -59.27
N ASN A 7 19.34 40.72 -58.51
CA ASN A 7 19.03 42.04 -59.07
C ASN A 7 20.24 42.96 -58.93
N GLN A 8 21.11 42.92 -59.93
CA GLN A 8 22.33 43.72 -60.01
C GLN A 8 22.37 44.53 -61.30
N THR A 9 22.99 45.71 -61.24
CA THR A 9 23.25 46.54 -62.42
C THR A 9 24.11 45.76 -63.42
N GLY A 10 23.69 45.73 -64.69
CA GLY A 10 24.36 44.97 -65.77
C GLY A 10 23.64 43.68 -66.20
N GLY A 11 22.61 43.24 -65.48
CA GLY A 11 21.84 42.03 -65.80
C GLY A 11 22.57 40.76 -65.35
N PHE A 12 21.91 39.94 -64.54
CA PHE A 12 22.49 38.70 -64.03
C PHE A 12 22.06 37.51 -64.91
N PRO A 13 22.99 36.80 -65.58
CA PRO A 13 22.62 35.66 -66.42
C PRO A 13 22.16 34.49 -65.55
N LEU A 14 20.98 33.95 -65.85
CA LEU A 14 20.46 32.76 -65.18
C LEU A 14 21.11 31.52 -65.78
N SER A 15 22.04 30.91 -65.06
CA SER A 15 22.73 29.68 -65.47
C SER A 15 22.46 28.53 -64.49
N THR A 16 22.69 27.30 -64.95
CA THR A 16 22.40 26.06 -64.20
C THR A 16 23.12 25.98 -62.86
N ASN A 17 24.36 26.45 -62.78
CA ASN A 17 25.12 26.53 -61.52
C ASN A 17 24.47 27.45 -60.46
N ILE A 18 23.74 28.49 -60.87
CA ILE A 18 23.03 29.37 -59.93
C ILE A 18 21.73 28.71 -59.45
N LEU A 19 21.05 27.98 -60.33
CA LEU A 19 19.91 27.17 -59.95
C LEU A 19 20.34 26.04 -58.99
N GLU A 20 21.50 25.42 -59.20
CA GLU A 20 22.10 24.44 -58.29
C GLU A 20 22.45 25.06 -56.92
N ALA A 21 22.95 26.30 -56.89
CA ALA A 21 23.18 27.02 -55.65
C ALA A 21 21.87 27.28 -54.88
N MET A 22 20.75 27.56 -55.58
CA MET A 22 19.43 27.60 -54.96
C MET A 22 18.98 26.23 -54.44
N GLN A 23 19.22 25.15 -55.20
CA GLN A 23 18.87 23.80 -54.78
C GLN A 23 19.59 23.39 -53.48
N THR A 24 20.88 23.70 -53.41
CA THR A 24 21.70 23.49 -52.23
C THR A 24 21.26 24.37 -51.05
N ALA A 25 20.75 25.57 -51.31
CA ALA A 25 20.33 26.47 -50.24
C ALA A 25 19.11 25.97 -49.45
N TYR A 26 18.14 25.33 -50.11
CA TYR A 26 16.95 24.80 -49.42
C TYR A 26 17.15 23.38 -48.85
N SER A 27 18.18 22.64 -49.27
CA SER A 27 18.45 21.30 -48.73
C SER A 27 18.73 21.33 -47.22
N VAL A 28 19.21 22.46 -46.69
CA VAL A 28 19.43 22.69 -45.26
C VAL A 28 18.17 22.47 -44.40
N PHE A 29 16.97 22.68 -44.95
CA PHE A 29 15.72 22.49 -44.22
C PHE A 29 15.43 21.02 -43.90
N ASN A 30 16.03 20.07 -44.65
CA ASN A 30 15.94 18.65 -44.31
C ASN A 30 16.52 18.35 -42.93
N HIS A 31 17.57 19.09 -42.50
CA HIS A 31 18.12 18.94 -41.16
C HIS A 31 17.13 19.31 -40.05
N LEU A 32 16.10 20.11 -40.31
CA LEU A 32 15.05 20.35 -39.30
C LEU A 32 14.26 19.07 -39.00
N GLY A 33 14.20 18.13 -39.95
CA GLY A 33 13.61 16.81 -39.74
C GLY A 33 14.34 15.99 -38.68
N SER A 34 15.63 16.25 -38.44
CA SER A 34 16.38 15.57 -37.39
C SER A 34 15.93 15.98 -35.98
N LEU A 35 15.31 17.16 -35.82
CA LEU A 35 14.74 17.59 -34.53
C LEU A 35 13.55 16.71 -34.11
N ALA A 36 12.79 16.23 -35.09
CA ALA A 36 11.67 15.30 -34.84
C ALA A 36 12.15 13.86 -34.61
N GLY A 37 13.36 13.53 -35.08
CA GLY A 37 13.93 12.18 -35.05
C GLY A 37 13.73 11.42 -36.37
N ASN A 38 14.38 10.25 -36.46
CA ASN A 38 14.19 9.34 -37.59
C ASN A 38 12.84 8.63 -37.49
N PHE A 39 12.19 8.39 -38.64
CA PHE A 39 10.84 7.85 -38.74
C PHE A 39 9.77 8.71 -38.04
N ALA A 40 9.99 10.02 -37.95
CA ALA A 40 9.01 10.91 -37.36
C ALA A 40 7.92 11.31 -38.37
N ILE A 41 6.66 11.28 -37.94
CA ILE A 41 5.54 11.89 -38.66
C ILE A 41 5.50 13.37 -38.29
N ILE A 42 5.79 14.23 -39.26
CA ILE A 42 5.88 15.69 -39.07
C ILE A 42 4.50 16.34 -39.18
N SER A 43 3.71 15.90 -40.16
CA SER A 43 2.35 16.42 -40.40
C SER A 43 1.52 15.41 -41.19
N GLY A 44 0.18 15.54 -41.12
CA GLY A 44 -0.75 14.65 -41.82
C GLY A 44 -0.58 13.21 -41.38
N CYS A 45 -0.68 12.25 -42.30
CA CYS A 45 -0.60 10.81 -42.04
C CYS A 45 -1.62 10.34 -40.99
N GLU A 46 -2.85 10.81 -41.10
CA GLU A 46 -3.94 10.47 -40.19
C GLU A 46 -4.62 9.19 -40.66
N VAL A 47 -4.82 8.24 -39.75
CA VAL A 47 -5.45 6.96 -40.05
C VAL A 47 -6.97 7.14 -39.96
N THR A 48 -7.67 6.92 -41.07
CA THR A 48 -9.14 6.94 -41.14
C THR A 48 -9.63 5.60 -41.68
N GLY A 49 -10.14 4.74 -40.80
CA GLY A 49 -10.52 3.37 -41.16
C GLY A 49 -9.30 2.57 -41.64
N ASN A 50 -9.34 2.12 -42.90
CA ASN A 50 -8.25 1.36 -43.53
C ASN A 50 -7.32 2.21 -44.41
N SER A 51 -7.46 3.53 -44.40
CA SER A 51 -6.58 4.42 -45.16
C SER A 51 -5.81 5.38 -44.26
N VAL A 52 -4.68 5.86 -44.77
CA VAL A 52 -3.87 6.91 -44.17
C VAL A 52 -3.86 8.10 -45.13
N SER A 53 -4.09 9.30 -44.61
CA SER A 53 -4.03 10.54 -45.41
C SER A 53 -2.60 10.89 -45.82
N ASN A 54 -2.46 11.80 -46.80
CA ASN A 54 -1.15 12.34 -47.15
C ASN A 54 -0.55 13.14 -46.00
N GLY A 55 0.77 13.31 -46.01
CA GLY A 55 1.47 14.05 -44.97
C GLY A 55 2.94 14.26 -45.28
N ALA A 56 3.75 14.43 -44.24
CA ALA A 56 5.20 14.52 -44.34
C ALA A 56 5.85 13.68 -43.26
N VAL A 57 6.89 12.94 -43.64
CA VAL A 57 7.66 12.07 -42.76
C VAL A 57 9.15 12.36 -42.86
N SER A 58 9.87 12.16 -41.77
CA SER A 58 11.33 12.24 -41.71
C SER A 58 11.92 10.83 -41.78
N ILE A 59 12.72 10.54 -42.81
CA ILE A 59 13.41 9.27 -42.99
C ILE A 59 14.89 9.56 -43.29
N ASN A 60 15.81 8.98 -42.51
CA ASN A 60 17.25 9.14 -42.66
C ASN A 60 17.71 10.61 -42.75
N SER A 61 17.09 11.50 -41.94
CA SER A 61 17.34 12.95 -41.94
C SER A 61 16.91 13.70 -43.22
N GLU A 62 16.03 13.10 -44.02
CA GLU A 62 15.38 13.71 -45.17
C GLU A 62 13.87 13.84 -44.91
N ILE A 63 13.30 15.02 -45.17
CA ILE A 63 11.85 15.22 -45.08
C ILE A 63 11.26 14.88 -46.44
N LEU A 64 10.36 13.89 -46.47
CA LEU A 64 9.70 13.41 -47.66
C LEU A 64 8.19 13.61 -47.55
N GLU A 65 7.56 13.97 -48.67
CA GLU A 65 6.12 13.88 -48.81
C GLU A 65 5.70 12.42 -48.60
N PHE A 66 4.73 12.18 -47.73
CA PHE A 66 4.10 10.90 -47.56
C PHE A 66 2.81 10.87 -48.38
N ARG A 67 2.79 10.03 -49.42
CA ARG A 67 1.58 9.74 -50.20
C ARG A 67 0.90 8.53 -49.57
N GLY A 68 -0.19 8.82 -48.88
CA GLY A 68 -1.02 7.85 -48.19
C GLY A 68 -1.85 6.98 -49.15
N GLY A 69 -2.77 6.21 -48.58
CA GLY A 69 -3.53 5.18 -49.28
C GLY A 69 -3.97 4.10 -48.31
N ASN A 70 -4.22 2.88 -48.80
CA ASN A 70 -4.52 1.74 -47.93
C ASN A 70 -3.35 1.48 -46.97
N ILE A 71 -3.66 1.24 -45.69
CA ILE A 71 -2.65 1.01 -44.67
C ILE A 71 -1.82 -0.23 -45.01
N GLY A 72 -0.50 -0.04 -45.09
CA GLY A 72 0.48 -1.10 -45.30
C GLY A 72 1.32 -1.33 -44.05
N THR A 73 1.99 -2.47 -43.97
CA THR A 73 2.96 -2.76 -42.91
C THR A 73 4.28 -2.02 -43.10
N ASN A 74 4.61 -1.69 -44.35
CA ASN A 74 5.91 -1.18 -44.75
C ASN A 74 5.78 0.08 -45.62
N VAL A 75 6.69 1.01 -45.41
CA VAL A 75 6.88 2.25 -46.17
C VAL A 75 8.16 2.14 -46.98
N ILE A 76 8.10 2.62 -48.22
CA ILE A 76 9.23 2.67 -49.15
C ILE A 76 9.37 4.07 -49.72
N ILE A 77 10.57 4.44 -50.15
CA ILE A 77 10.81 5.69 -50.87
C ILE A 77 10.79 5.38 -52.37
N ARG A 78 9.91 6.07 -53.11
CA ARG A 78 9.84 6.02 -54.57
C ARG A 78 10.39 7.30 -55.16
N GLU A 79 10.91 7.19 -56.38
CA GLU A 79 11.36 8.32 -57.19
C GLU A 79 10.63 8.29 -58.53
N GLU A 80 9.96 9.41 -58.85
CA GLU A 80 9.32 9.65 -60.14
C GLU A 80 10.15 10.66 -60.92
N SER A 81 10.49 10.32 -62.17
CA SER A 81 11.23 11.21 -63.08
C SER A 81 10.31 11.76 -64.17
N GLU A 82 10.39 13.07 -64.41
CA GLU A 82 9.71 13.76 -65.51
C GLU A 82 10.71 14.11 -66.61
N SER A 83 10.42 13.72 -67.85
CA SER A 83 11.29 13.99 -69.00
C SER A 83 10.90 15.27 -69.71
N ARG A 84 11.90 16.02 -70.20
CA ARG A 84 11.74 17.22 -71.01
C ARG A 84 12.56 17.11 -72.28
N VAL A 85 12.04 17.70 -73.36
CA VAL A 85 12.74 17.81 -74.63
C VAL A 85 13.61 19.07 -74.60
N PHE A 86 14.87 18.94 -75.01
CA PHE A 86 15.84 20.01 -75.08
C PHE A 86 15.85 20.62 -76.49
N GLU A 87 16.44 21.81 -76.64
CA GLU A 87 16.52 22.55 -77.92
C GLU A 87 17.22 21.76 -79.05
N ASP A 88 18.05 20.77 -78.69
CA ASP A 88 18.71 19.84 -79.61
C ASP A 88 17.82 18.64 -80.04
N GLY A 89 16.56 18.60 -79.58
CA GLY A 89 15.62 17.51 -79.80
C GLY A 89 15.81 16.32 -78.87
N ALA A 90 16.82 16.30 -77.99
CA ALA A 90 17.06 15.20 -77.07
C ALA A 90 16.08 15.24 -75.90
N THR A 91 15.52 14.09 -75.54
CA THR A 91 14.68 13.95 -74.34
C THR A 91 15.54 13.52 -73.15
N LYS A 92 15.53 14.30 -72.07
CA LYS A 92 16.29 14.01 -70.84
C LYS A 92 15.36 14.07 -69.63
N GLN A 93 15.65 13.28 -68.60
CA GLN A 93 14.96 13.38 -67.30
C GLN A 93 15.46 14.62 -66.56
N VAL A 94 14.53 15.49 -66.14
CA VAL A 94 14.88 16.81 -65.56
C VAL A 94 14.33 16.99 -64.15
N ILE A 95 13.13 16.49 -63.86
CA ILE A 95 12.50 16.67 -62.54
C ILE A 95 12.39 15.31 -61.87
N PHE A 96 13.06 15.15 -60.73
CA PHE A 96 12.98 13.96 -59.89
C PHE A 96 12.17 14.30 -58.64
N ARG A 97 11.10 13.55 -58.38
CA ARG A 97 10.25 13.70 -57.19
C ARG A 97 10.37 12.44 -56.33
N ARG A 98 10.93 12.60 -55.14
CA ARG A 98 11.01 11.52 -54.15
C ARG A 98 9.90 11.66 -53.13
N TYR A 99 9.22 10.57 -52.83
CA TYR A 99 8.15 10.52 -51.83
C TYR A 99 8.11 9.16 -51.14
N ALA A 100 7.60 9.15 -49.91
CA ALA A 100 7.35 7.95 -49.13
C ALA A 100 5.92 7.46 -49.38
N THR A 101 5.72 6.15 -49.53
CA THR A 101 4.40 5.55 -49.66
C THR A 101 4.41 4.11 -49.16
N PHE A 102 3.23 3.53 -48.93
CA PHE A 102 3.14 2.12 -48.57
C PHE A 102 3.54 1.23 -49.75
N GLY A 103 4.33 0.19 -49.45
CA GLY A 103 4.76 -0.76 -50.46
C GLY A 103 5.82 -1.72 -49.96
N THR A 104 6.30 -2.54 -50.87
CA THR A 104 7.36 -3.53 -50.62
C THR A 104 8.54 -3.26 -51.54
N SER A 105 9.75 -3.30 -51.00
CA SER A 105 11.00 -3.16 -51.74
C SER A 105 12.03 -4.15 -51.19
N THR A 106 13.31 -3.98 -51.55
CA THR A 106 14.41 -4.70 -50.92
C THR A 106 14.47 -4.38 -49.42
N PRO A 107 14.98 -5.29 -48.55
CA PRO A 107 15.04 -5.07 -47.10
C PRO A 107 15.69 -3.72 -46.72
N ASP A 108 16.79 -3.34 -47.38
CA ASP A 108 17.52 -2.09 -47.11
C ASP A 108 16.76 -0.81 -47.49
N LYS A 109 15.66 -0.93 -48.24
CA LYS A 109 14.82 0.19 -48.71
C LYS A 109 13.38 0.11 -48.20
N THR A 110 13.15 -0.73 -47.19
CA THR A 110 11.84 -0.98 -46.62
C THR A 110 11.86 -0.61 -45.14
N PHE A 111 10.97 0.29 -44.74
CA PHE A 111 10.87 0.81 -43.39
C PHE A 111 9.55 0.36 -42.76
N ALA A 112 9.56 -0.18 -41.55
CA ALA A 112 8.33 -0.65 -40.93
C ALA A 112 7.45 0.55 -40.53
N TRP A 113 6.18 0.55 -40.92
CA TRP A 113 5.25 1.63 -40.55
C TRP A 113 5.08 1.76 -39.03
N ALA A 114 5.21 0.64 -38.30
CA ALA A 114 5.14 0.61 -36.84
C ALA A 114 6.25 1.43 -36.15
N ASP A 115 7.38 1.64 -36.83
CA ASP A 115 8.49 2.45 -36.32
C ASP A 115 8.19 3.93 -36.46
N PHE A 116 7.25 4.32 -37.32
CA PHE A 116 6.90 5.72 -37.50
C PHE A 116 6.12 6.23 -36.30
N LYS A 117 6.65 7.27 -35.64
CA LYS A 117 6.03 7.88 -34.46
C LYS A 117 5.61 9.30 -34.76
N ARG A 118 4.40 9.65 -34.32
CA ARG A 118 3.95 11.05 -34.32
C ARG A 118 4.63 11.77 -33.15
N ILE A 119 5.25 12.90 -33.46
CA ILE A 119 5.81 13.76 -32.45
C ILE A 119 4.72 14.67 -31.88
N ASN A 120 4.75 14.86 -30.56
CA ASN A 120 3.94 15.89 -29.91
C ASN A 120 4.54 17.25 -30.23
N ASN A 121 3.68 18.24 -30.45
CA ASN A 121 4.16 19.60 -30.67
C ASN A 121 4.67 20.24 -29.35
N LEU A 122 5.36 21.37 -29.44
CA LEU A 122 5.95 22.03 -28.28
C LEU A 122 4.92 22.43 -27.21
N ILE A 123 3.68 22.73 -27.61
CA ILE A 123 2.59 23.08 -26.69
C ILE A 123 2.18 21.83 -25.89
N GLN A 124 1.93 20.72 -26.57
CA GLN A 124 1.59 19.43 -25.95
C GLN A 124 2.72 18.91 -25.05
N LEU A 125 3.97 19.10 -25.44
CA LEU A 125 5.12 18.72 -24.60
C LEU A 125 5.19 19.55 -23.31
N GLN A 126 4.79 20.82 -23.35
CA GLN A 126 4.71 21.67 -22.17
C GLN A 126 3.60 21.19 -21.22
N GLU A 127 2.44 20.81 -21.75
CA GLU A 127 1.33 20.25 -20.98
C GLU A 127 1.73 18.90 -20.33
N ASN A 128 2.30 17.96 -21.08
CA ASN A 128 2.74 16.66 -20.56
C ASN A 128 3.80 16.78 -19.44
N LYS A 129 4.63 17.83 -19.47
CA LYS A 129 5.60 18.10 -18.41
C LYS A 129 4.92 18.45 -17.08
N THR A 130 3.75 19.09 -17.12
CA THR A 130 2.97 19.40 -15.90
C THR A 130 2.32 18.15 -15.29
N GLU A 131 1.88 17.19 -16.11
CA GLU A 131 1.37 15.89 -15.63
C GLU A 131 2.45 15.06 -14.93
N LYS A 132 3.71 15.15 -15.40
CA LYS A 132 4.85 14.50 -14.73
C LYS A 132 5.10 15.06 -13.32
N ALA A 133 4.93 16.37 -13.13
CA ALA A 133 5.10 16.97 -11.80
C ALA A 133 3.98 16.54 -10.82
N ALA A 134 2.74 16.43 -11.30
CA ALA A 134 1.61 15.96 -10.49
C ALA A 134 1.77 14.47 -10.11
N THR A 135 2.22 13.63 -11.05
CA THR A 135 2.50 12.21 -10.77
C THR A 135 3.66 12.03 -9.78
N GLU A 136 4.73 12.81 -9.89
CA GLU A 136 5.82 12.83 -8.89
C GLU A 136 5.34 13.27 -7.50
N GLN A 137 4.43 14.25 -7.41
CA GLN A 137 3.82 14.66 -6.14
C GLN A 137 2.94 13.55 -5.54
N LEU A 138 2.16 12.85 -6.37
CA LEU A 138 1.32 11.74 -5.91
C LEU A 138 2.19 10.57 -5.39
N LEU A 139 3.28 10.24 -6.09
CA LEU A 139 4.25 9.22 -5.63
C LEU A 139 4.84 9.58 -4.27
N ARG A 140 5.31 10.81 -4.08
CA ARG A 140 5.83 11.27 -2.78
C ARG A 140 4.77 11.21 -1.67
N ARG A 141 3.52 11.52 -1.98
CA ARG A 141 2.42 11.43 -1.00
C ARG A 141 2.13 9.99 -0.61
N ILE A 142 2.16 9.05 -1.56
CA ILE A 142 1.99 7.62 -1.30
C ILE A 142 3.14 7.12 -0.42
N GLU A 143 4.40 7.39 -0.79
CA GLU A 143 5.56 7.02 0.03
C GLU A 143 5.49 7.62 1.46
N ALA A 144 5.04 8.87 1.60
CA ALA A 144 4.84 9.50 2.90
C ALA A 144 3.71 8.85 3.73
N LEU A 145 2.66 8.36 3.08
CA LEU A 145 1.56 7.65 3.74
C LEU A 145 1.96 6.21 4.13
N GLU A 146 2.69 5.51 3.27
CA GLU A 146 3.19 4.16 3.54
C GLU A 146 4.27 4.15 4.63
N SER A 147 5.14 5.16 4.67
CA SER A 147 6.15 5.32 5.73
C SER A 147 5.56 5.72 7.08
N LYS A 148 4.31 6.18 7.13
CA LYS A 148 3.60 6.52 8.36
C LYS A 148 3.16 5.22 9.05
N LYS A 149 4.08 4.64 9.84
CA LYS A 149 3.79 3.49 10.72
C LYS A 149 2.47 3.75 11.46
N SER A 150 1.59 2.74 11.45
CA SER A 150 0.33 2.77 12.20
C SER A 150 0.57 3.29 13.62
N PRO A 151 -0.27 4.20 14.16
CA PRO A 151 -0.11 4.68 15.54
C PRO A 151 -0.30 3.56 16.57
N VAL A 152 -0.83 2.41 16.14
CA VAL A 152 -1.01 1.22 16.98
C VAL A 152 0.22 0.32 16.84
N PRO A 153 0.99 0.09 17.91
CA PRO A 153 2.12 -0.83 17.88
C PRO A 153 1.64 -2.29 17.78
N VAL A 154 2.35 -3.10 17.00
CA VAL A 154 2.10 -4.55 16.90
C VAL A 154 2.28 -5.17 18.29
N GLY A 155 1.33 -6.02 18.68
CA GLY A 155 1.28 -6.65 20.00
C GLY A 155 0.38 -5.97 21.02
N LEU A 156 -0.12 -4.75 20.74
CA LEU A 156 -1.05 -4.05 21.64
C LEU A 156 -2.30 -4.89 21.90
N ILE A 157 -2.67 -5.04 23.17
CA ILE A 157 -3.91 -5.68 23.60
C ILE A 157 -4.93 -4.59 23.92
N ALA A 158 -6.13 -4.69 23.35
CA ALA A 158 -7.22 -3.74 23.55
C ALA A 158 -8.53 -4.46 23.93
N LEU A 159 -9.45 -3.68 24.50
CA LEU A 159 -10.80 -4.12 24.85
C LEU A 159 -11.73 -3.93 23.64
N TRP A 160 -12.44 -4.99 23.25
CA TRP A 160 -13.44 -4.99 22.18
C TRP A 160 -14.82 -5.30 22.76
N GLY A 161 -15.64 -4.26 22.92
CA GLY A 161 -16.95 -4.33 23.56
C GLY A 161 -18.13 -4.67 22.63
N LYS A 162 -17.87 -4.97 21.35
CA LYS A 162 -18.92 -5.30 20.37
C LYS A 162 -19.35 -6.76 20.48
N PRO A 163 -20.61 -7.10 20.10
CA PRO A 163 -21.13 -8.45 20.21
C PRO A 163 -20.39 -9.43 19.29
N ALA A 164 -20.60 -10.72 19.54
CA ALA A 164 -19.87 -11.77 18.85
C ALA A 164 -20.06 -11.79 17.32
N SER A 165 -21.21 -11.28 16.87
CA SER A 165 -21.61 -11.15 15.47
C SER A 165 -20.87 -10.06 14.71
N GLU A 166 -20.28 -9.07 15.39
CA GLU A 166 -19.51 -8.02 14.75
C GLU A 166 -18.09 -8.54 14.48
N PRO A 167 -17.59 -8.47 13.23
CA PRO A 167 -16.25 -8.93 12.91
C PRO A 167 -15.21 -8.07 13.63
N LEU A 168 -14.02 -8.65 13.84
CA LEU A 168 -12.91 -7.89 14.39
C LEU A 168 -12.41 -6.86 13.38
N PRO A 169 -11.88 -5.71 13.84
CA PRO A 169 -11.22 -4.76 12.96
C PRO A 169 -10.05 -5.41 12.22
N GLU A 170 -9.78 -4.93 11.01
CA GLU A 170 -8.66 -5.41 10.20
C GLU A 170 -7.33 -5.24 10.94
N GLY A 171 -6.47 -6.26 10.85
CA GLY A 171 -5.20 -6.31 11.57
C GLY A 171 -5.30 -6.65 13.05
N TRP A 172 -6.48 -7.10 13.53
CA TRP A 172 -6.67 -7.57 14.91
C TRP A 172 -7.09 -9.05 14.96
N LYS A 173 -6.66 -9.75 16.00
CA LYS A 173 -7.07 -11.12 16.33
C LYS A 173 -7.53 -11.24 17.79
N PRO A 174 -8.31 -12.26 18.17
CA PRO A 174 -8.60 -12.53 19.58
C PRO A 174 -7.30 -12.76 20.38
N TYR A 175 -7.25 -12.25 21.62
CA TYR A 175 -6.17 -12.53 22.56
C TYR A 175 -6.63 -13.56 23.58
N GLU A 176 -6.46 -14.83 23.22
CA GLU A 176 -6.88 -16.00 24.00
C GLU A 176 -6.31 -16.09 25.43
N PRO A 177 -5.06 -15.65 25.73
CA PRO A 177 -4.52 -15.76 27.07
C PRO A 177 -5.29 -14.98 28.16
N LEU A 178 -6.14 -14.01 27.78
CA LEU A 178 -7.02 -13.28 28.72
C LEU A 178 -8.49 -13.71 28.65
N SER A 179 -8.81 -14.78 27.92
CA SER A 179 -10.16 -15.36 27.95
C SER A 179 -10.51 -15.79 29.39
N GLU A 180 -11.64 -15.30 29.90
CA GLU A 180 -12.14 -15.58 31.26
C GLU A 180 -11.18 -15.20 32.40
N ARG A 181 -10.24 -14.29 32.14
CA ARG A 181 -9.24 -13.85 33.13
C ARG A 181 -9.27 -12.35 33.32
N PHE A 182 -9.07 -11.92 34.56
CA PHE A 182 -8.86 -10.52 34.90
C PHE A 182 -7.38 -10.17 34.76
N PRO A 183 -7.01 -9.14 33.96
CA PRO A 183 -5.62 -8.72 33.85
C PRO A 183 -5.17 -8.04 35.15
N LEU A 184 -4.02 -8.45 35.66
CA LEU A 184 -3.33 -7.81 36.77
C LEU A 184 -2.11 -7.06 36.25
N GLY A 185 -1.93 -5.81 36.68
CA GLY A 185 -0.76 -5.02 36.32
C GLY A 185 0.53 -5.59 36.93
N PHE A 186 1.59 -5.63 36.14
CA PHE A 186 2.92 -6.00 36.62
C PHE A 186 3.57 -4.81 37.34
N ASP A 187 3.97 -4.98 38.59
CA ASP A 187 4.62 -3.93 39.40
C ASP A 187 6.14 -3.90 39.13
N GLU A 188 6.49 -3.40 37.94
CA GLU A 188 7.88 -3.29 37.51
C GLU A 188 8.76 -2.50 38.50
N PRO A 189 8.34 -1.34 39.05
CA PRO A 189 9.17 -0.61 40.02
C PRO A 189 9.51 -1.40 41.28
N PHE A 190 8.55 -2.13 41.86
CA PHE A 190 8.80 -2.96 43.04
C PHE A 190 9.86 -4.02 42.75
N TRP A 191 9.71 -4.77 41.66
CA TRP A 191 10.65 -5.82 41.33
C TRP A 191 12.04 -5.27 40.99
N ASN A 192 12.11 -4.08 40.37
CA ASN A 192 13.38 -3.41 40.08
C ASN A 192 14.16 -3.13 41.36
N SER A 193 13.47 -2.69 42.42
CA SER A 193 14.10 -2.42 43.72
C SER A 193 14.73 -3.67 44.36
N ILE A 194 14.13 -4.84 44.17
CA ILE A 194 14.63 -6.12 44.70
C ILE A 194 15.85 -6.59 43.92
N LYS A 195 15.82 -6.48 42.58
CA LYS A 195 16.97 -6.78 41.73
C LYS A 195 18.18 -5.91 42.10
N ASP A 196 17.98 -4.60 42.24
CA ASP A 196 19.08 -3.68 42.55
C ASP A 196 19.72 -3.96 43.92
N ALA A 197 18.94 -4.47 44.88
CA ALA A 197 19.42 -4.84 46.20
C ALA A 197 20.19 -6.17 46.25
N THR A 198 19.89 -7.10 45.34
CA THR A 198 20.43 -8.48 45.34
C THR A 198 21.45 -8.75 44.24
N ASN A 199 21.49 -7.90 43.22
CA ASN A 199 22.32 -8.02 42.01
C ASN A 199 22.05 -9.31 41.20
N ASP A 200 20.91 -9.94 41.42
CA ASP A 200 20.46 -11.17 40.77
C ASP A 200 19.37 -10.87 39.71
N ALA A 201 19.26 -11.73 38.69
CA ALA A 201 18.25 -11.59 37.64
C ALA A 201 16.82 -11.75 38.21
N TYR A 202 15.87 -10.93 37.72
CA TYR A 202 14.46 -10.91 38.14
C TYR A 202 13.83 -12.31 38.25
N ASP A 203 14.08 -13.17 37.27
CA ASP A 203 13.44 -14.48 37.14
C ASP A 203 13.80 -15.46 38.26
N ASN A 204 14.91 -15.23 38.95
CA ASN A 204 15.39 -16.10 40.04
C ASN A 204 14.83 -15.71 41.41
N LEU A 205 14.36 -14.48 41.57
CA LEU A 205 13.88 -13.93 42.84
C LEU A 205 12.35 -13.89 42.90
N MET A 206 11.71 -13.85 41.74
CA MET A 206 10.28 -13.71 41.61
C MET A 206 9.56 -15.07 41.75
N PRO A 207 8.57 -15.19 42.65
CA PRO A 207 7.70 -16.37 42.68
C PRO A 207 7.03 -16.57 41.32
N GLU A 208 6.90 -17.83 40.87
CA GLU A 208 6.30 -18.16 39.57
C GLU A 208 4.94 -17.50 39.34
N GLU A 209 4.12 -17.37 40.39
CA GLU A 209 2.79 -16.75 40.38
C GLU A 209 2.79 -15.24 40.08
N LYS A 210 3.95 -14.58 40.20
CA LYS A 210 4.08 -13.15 39.96
C LYS A 210 4.71 -12.83 38.60
N LYS A 211 5.27 -13.83 37.91
CA LYS A 211 5.91 -13.67 36.60
C LYS A 211 4.92 -13.19 35.55
N ILE A 212 5.41 -12.48 34.53
CA ILE A 212 4.58 -12.05 33.40
C ILE A 212 4.03 -13.30 32.70
N GLY A 213 2.70 -13.35 32.54
CA GLY A 213 2.01 -14.51 31.98
C GLY A 213 1.60 -15.58 33.00
N ALA A 214 1.99 -15.43 34.27
CA ALA A 214 1.47 -16.26 35.34
C ALA A 214 -0.05 -16.11 35.46
N THR A 215 -0.71 -17.19 35.89
CA THR A 215 -2.16 -17.21 36.03
C THR A 215 -2.58 -17.76 37.38
N GLY A 216 -3.70 -17.28 37.90
CA GLY A 216 -4.25 -17.72 39.18
C GLY A 216 -5.67 -17.17 39.39
N GLY A 217 -6.16 -17.32 40.63
CA GLY A 217 -7.52 -16.92 41.02
C GLY A 217 -8.55 -18.03 40.82
N GLU A 218 -9.69 -17.90 41.50
CA GLU A 218 -10.78 -18.87 41.50
C GLU A 218 -12.12 -18.16 41.36
N ALA A 219 -13.01 -18.69 40.51
CA ALA A 219 -14.35 -18.12 40.30
C ALA A 219 -15.27 -18.32 41.52
N THR A 220 -15.06 -19.41 42.27
CA THR A 220 -15.80 -19.74 43.48
C THR A 220 -14.83 -20.19 44.57
N HIS A 221 -15.06 -19.77 45.81
CA HIS A 221 -14.25 -20.16 46.97
C HIS A 221 -15.09 -20.94 47.99
N THR A 222 -14.49 -21.94 48.63
CA THR A 222 -15.09 -22.65 49.76
C THR A 222 -14.26 -22.37 51.00
N LEU A 223 -14.90 -21.84 52.05
CA LEU A 223 -14.22 -21.48 53.29
C LEU A 223 -13.53 -22.71 53.90
N THR A 224 -12.27 -22.52 54.26
CA THR A 224 -11.46 -23.51 54.97
C THR A 224 -11.55 -23.30 56.47
N ILE A 225 -11.12 -24.31 57.24
CA ILE A 225 -11.09 -24.22 58.71
C ILE A 225 -10.18 -23.08 59.18
N GLU A 226 -9.06 -22.84 58.48
CA GLU A 226 -8.11 -21.78 58.81
C GLU A 226 -8.67 -20.38 58.58
N GLU A 227 -9.66 -20.24 57.69
CA GLU A 227 -10.34 -18.98 57.39
C GLU A 227 -11.53 -18.69 58.33
N MET A 228 -11.89 -19.64 59.21
CA MET A 228 -12.97 -19.42 60.17
C MET A 228 -12.53 -18.46 61.30
N PRO A 229 -13.30 -17.40 61.59
CA PRO A 229 -13.03 -16.56 62.74
C PRO A 229 -13.02 -17.35 64.04
N SER A 230 -12.08 -17.02 64.93
CA SER A 230 -12.04 -17.59 66.28
C SER A 230 -13.35 -17.28 67.00
N HIS A 231 -14.02 -18.32 67.49
CA HIS A 231 -15.30 -18.21 68.16
C HIS A 231 -15.38 -19.20 69.33
N LYS A 232 -16.25 -18.90 70.29
CA LYS A 232 -16.52 -19.76 71.45
C LYS A 232 -18.03 -19.88 71.63
N HIS A 233 -18.47 -21.09 71.95
CA HIS A 233 -19.86 -21.35 72.34
C HIS A 233 -19.90 -21.66 73.83
N PHE A 234 -20.90 -21.13 74.53
CA PHE A 234 -21.17 -21.46 75.93
C PHE A 234 -22.63 -21.89 76.05
N TYR A 235 -22.85 -23.12 76.49
CA TYR A 235 -24.17 -23.64 76.79
C TYR A 235 -24.08 -24.58 78.00
N GLN A 236 -24.94 -24.36 78.99
CA GLN A 236 -25.04 -25.18 80.19
C GLN A 236 -26.48 -25.66 80.31
N ARG A 237 -26.70 -26.97 80.17
CA ARG A 237 -28.00 -27.59 80.46
C ARG A 237 -28.02 -28.06 81.90
N GLY A 238 -28.88 -27.46 82.72
CA GLY A 238 -29.15 -27.94 84.07
C GLY A 238 -29.80 -29.33 84.02
N LYS A 239 -29.36 -30.24 84.89
CA LYS A 239 -30.06 -31.50 85.12
C LYS A 239 -31.20 -31.28 86.11
N ASP A 240 -32.43 -31.33 85.63
CA ASP A 240 -33.60 -31.40 86.52
C ASP A 240 -33.87 -32.86 86.88
N TYR A 241 -33.48 -33.26 88.09
CA TYR A 241 -33.97 -34.50 88.67
C TYR A 241 -35.31 -34.20 89.35
N GLY A 242 -36.41 -34.73 88.80
CA GLY A 242 -37.75 -34.52 89.37
C GLY A 242 -37.82 -35.05 90.81
N SER A 243 -38.16 -34.17 91.76
CA SER A 243 -38.46 -34.57 93.14
C SER A 243 -39.96 -34.77 93.31
N ALA A 244 -40.37 -35.92 93.84
CA ALA A 244 -41.76 -36.19 94.21
C ALA A 244 -42.24 -35.38 95.44
N SER A 245 -41.38 -34.57 96.08
CA SER A 245 -41.68 -33.91 97.36
C SER A 245 -41.39 -32.40 97.41
N GLY A 246 -41.38 -31.70 96.27
CA GLY A 246 -41.63 -30.25 96.22
C GLY A 246 -40.67 -29.31 96.96
N ASN A 247 -39.40 -29.67 97.18
CA ASN A 247 -38.41 -28.75 97.75
C ASN A 247 -37.08 -28.80 96.99
N ALA A 248 -36.66 -27.67 96.44
CA ALA A 248 -35.65 -27.56 95.37
C ALA A 248 -34.27 -27.04 95.84
N THR A 249 -34.09 -26.75 97.13
CA THR A 249 -32.86 -26.15 97.65
C THR A 249 -31.98 -27.20 98.33
N TYR A 250 -30.78 -27.43 97.78
CA TYR A 250 -29.67 -28.29 98.25
C TYR A 250 -29.74 -29.81 97.95
N HIS A 251 -29.82 -30.21 96.66
CA HIS A 251 -29.58 -31.61 96.25
C HIS A 251 -28.09 -31.84 95.91
N PRO A 252 -27.45 -32.92 96.38
CA PRO A 252 -26.02 -33.22 96.11
C PRO A 252 -25.71 -33.61 94.65
N ASP A 253 -26.73 -33.76 93.79
CA ASP A 253 -26.61 -34.24 92.41
C ASP A 253 -26.73 -33.13 91.35
N LEU A 254 -26.54 -31.85 91.73
CA LEU A 254 -26.48 -30.74 90.79
C LEU A 254 -25.26 -30.92 89.86
N GLY A 255 -25.51 -31.21 88.58
CA GLY A 255 -24.47 -31.39 87.57
C GLY A 255 -24.89 -30.88 86.20
N PHE A 256 -23.90 -30.63 85.33
CA PHE A 256 -24.10 -30.23 83.94
C PHE A 256 -23.70 -31.37 83.00
N ASP A 257 -24.47 -31.61 81.94
CA ASP A 257 -24.04 -32.48 80.84
C ASP A 257 -23.28 -31.68 79.79
N ARG A 258 -22.19 -32.26 79.27
CA ARG A 258 -21.56 -31.80 78.03
C ARG A 258 -22.40 -32.31 76.87
N MET A 259 -23.02 -31.40 76.13
CA MET A 259 -23.76 -31.70 74.90
C MET A 259 -23.06 -31.07 73.71
N GLU A 260 -23.11 -31.76 72.59
CA GLU A 260 -22.68 -31.23 71.30
C GLU A 260 -23.90 -30.72 70.56
N THR A 261 -23.78 -29.57 69.91
CA THR A 261 -24.79 -29.12 68.96
C THR A 261 -24.67 -29.94 67.68
N GLU A 262 -25.74 -29.98 66.89
CA GLU A 262 -25.62 -30.43 65.52
C GLU A 262 -24.70 -29.48 64.72
N SER A 263 -24.10 -29.99 63.64
CA SER A 263 -23.32 -29.16 62.72
C SER A 263 -24.22 -28.15 62.02
N ALA A 264 -23.76 -26.90 61.92
CA ALA A 264 -24.43 -25.84 61.19
C ALA A 264 -23.52 -25.31 60.07
N GLY A 265 -24.13 -24.93 58.94
CA GLY A 265 -23.43 -24.48 57.73
C GLY A 265 -23.43 -25.54 56.63
N GLY A 266 -23.51 -25.11 55.37
CA GLY A 266 -23.59 -25.99 54.20
C GLY A 266 -22.27 -26.21 53.47
N ASN A 267 -21.20 -25.51 53.88
CA ASN A 267 -19.88 -25.49 53.25
C ASN A 267 -19.92 -25.42 51.70
N GLN A 268 -20.87 -24.64 51.18
CA GLN A 268 -21.06 -24.50 49.73
C GLN A 268 -20.11 -23.44 49.20
N PRO A 269 -19.52 -23.64 48.01
CA PRO A 269 -18.73 -22.62 47.35
C PRO A 269 -19.56 -21.35 47.12
N HIS A 270 -18.99 -20.18 47.37
CA HIS A 270 -19.62 -18.90 47.06
C HIS A 270 -18.90 -18.21 45.90
N ASN A 271 -19.62 -17.36 45.16
CA ASN A 271 -19.05 -16.56 44.08
C ASN A 271 -17.93 -15.66 44.64
N ASN A 272 -16.78 -15.68 43.97
CA ASN A 272 -15.62 -14.83 44.27
C ASN A 272 -15.37 -13.78 43.17
N MET A 273 -16.18 -13.77 42.11
CA MET A 273 -16.09 -12.78 41.04
C MET A 273 -16.81 -11.48 41.42
N PRO A 274 -16.14 -10.31 41.36
CA PRO A 274 -16.82 -9.02 41.48
C PRO A 274 -17.77 -8.79 40.29
N PRO A 275 -18.69 -7.81 40.35
CA PRO A 275 -19.53 -7.47 39.20
C PRO A 275 -18.70 -7.24 37.93
N TYR A 276 -19.03 -7.94 36.85
CA TYR A 276 -18.23 -7.92 35.61
C TYR A 276 -19.11 -7.84 34.35
N ARG A 277 -18.47 -7.49 33.23
CA ARG A 277 -19.07 -7.52 31.89
C ARG A 277 -18.14 -8.31 30.97
N ILE A 278 -18.70 -9.29 30.27
CA ILE A 278 -17.95 -10.08 29.28
C ILE A 278 -17.71 -9.23 28.03
N ILE A 279 -16.44 -9.10 27.66
CA ILE A 279 -15.95 -8.43 26.46
C ILE A 279 -14.78 -9.23 25.87
N ARG A 280 -14.40 -8.95 24.63
CA ARG A 280 -13.27 -9.64 23.98
C ARG A 280 -11.98 -8.85 24.19
N TYR A 281 -10.90 -9.53 24.56
CA TYR A 281 -9.55 -8.99 24.40
C TYR A 281 -9.08 -9.27 22.97
N ILE A 282 -8.51 -8.26 22.30
CA ILE A 282 -7.99 -8.38 20.95
C ILE A 282 -6.55 -7.86 20.88
N GLN A 283 -5.73 -8.47 20.04
CA GLN A 283 -4.33 -8.11 19.82
C GLN A 283 -4.13 -7.57 18.40
N PHE A 284 -3.45 -6.44 18.27
CA PHE A 284 -3.06 -5.91 16.96
C PHE A 284 -1.87 -6.68 16.40
N VAL A 285 -2.03 -7.25 15.20
CA VAL A 285 -1.00 -8.03 14.50
C VAL A 285 -0.40 -7.29 13.30
N GLY A 286 -0.89 -6.09 12.99
CA GLY A 286 -0.48 -5.31 11.82
C GLY A 286 -1.50 -5.42 10.69
N PHE A 287 -1.43 -4.45 9.77
CA PHE A 287 -2.09 -4.58 8.47
C PHE A 287 -1.19 -5.43 7.57
N ASN A 288 -1.78 -6.34 6.79
CA ASN A 288 -1.03 -7.11 5.80
C ASN A 288 -0.51 -6.22 4.68
#